data_AF-A0AA42ZTT4-F1
#
_entry.id   AF-A0AA42ZTT4-F1
#
_cell.length_a   1.000
_cell.length_b   1.000
_cell.length_c   1.000
_cell.angle_alpha   90.00
_cell.angle_beta   90.00
_cell.angle_gamma   90.00
#
_symmetry.space_group_name_H-M   'P 1'
#
loop_
_entity.id
_entity.type
_entity.pdbx_description
1 polymer ?
#
loop_
_entity_poly.entity_id
_entity_poly.type
_entity_poly.pdbx_seq_one_letter_code
_entity_poly.pdbx_strand_id
1 'polypeptide(L)'
;MTRMVLALIFTGLAGLFATTSIPADVLLIEEVRQAGRMKVPENGTKSADVRSRFGEPAKVHQPVGDPPITQWEYEHWSVYFEYDLVLFTVLHKGEVIDKKTE
;
A
#
# COMPACT_ATOMS: atom_id res chain seq x y z
N MET A 1 -22.69 59.40 -32.06
CA MET A 1 -21.32 59.63 -32.59
C MET A 1 -20.27 58.99 -31.65
N THR A 2 -20.15 57.65 -31.75
CA THR A 2 -18.87 56.90 -31.85
C THR A 2 -17.72 57.11 -30.85
N ARG A 3 -17.96 57.47 -29.58
CA ARG A 3 -16.85 57.58 -28.59
C ARG A 3 -17.14 56.99 -27.21
N MET A 4 -18.09 56.07 -27.07
CA MET A 4 -18.43 55.47 -25.76
C MET A 4 -18.80 53.98 -25.79
N VAL A 5 -18.42 53.27 -26.86
CA VAL A 5 -18.62 51.81 -26.97
C VAL A 5 -17.28 51.06 -27.00
N LEU A 6 -16.15 51.77 -27.01
CA LEU A 6 -14.80 51.19 -27.11
C LEU A 6 -14.06 51.10 -25.76
N ALA A 7 -14.77 51.12 -24.64
CA ALA A 7 -14.19 50.87 -23.31
C ALA A 7 -14.80 49.65 -22.60
N LEU A 8 -15.70 48.91 -23.28
CA LEU A 8 -16.32 47.69 -22.78
C LEU A 8 -15.80 46.42 -23.45
N ILE A 9 -14.75 46.52 -24.27
CA ILE A 9 -14.08 45.37 -24.90
C ILE A 9 -12.75 45.03 -24.21
N PHE A 10 -12.33 45.79 -23.20
CA PHE A 10 -11.07 45.55 -22.47
C PHE A 10 -11.22 44.84 -21.12
N THR A 11 -12.45 44.56 -20.69
CA THR A 11 -12.74 43.96 -19.37
C THR A 11 -13.38 42.57 -19.47
N GLY A 12 -13.36 41.95 -20.65
CA GLY A 12 -14.06 40.69 -20.92
C GLY A 12 -13.18 39.44 -21.03
N LEU A 13 -11.85 39.55 -20.96
CA LEU A 13 -10.96 38.41 -21.26
C LEU A 13 -9.88 38.13 -20.20
N ALA A 14 -9.86 38.88 -19.08
CA ALA A 14 -8.82 38.73 -18.07
C ALA A 14 -9.11 37.67 -16.98
N GLY A 15 -10.25 36.98 -17.05
CA GLY A 15 -10.73 36.16 -15.92
C GLY A 15 -11.24 34.79 -16.33
N LEU A 16 -10.41 33.93 -16.91
CA LEU A 16 -10.71 32.49 -16.88
C LEU A 16 -9.48 31.58 -17.06
N PHE A 17 -8.45 31.80 -16.26
CA PHE A 17 -7.44 30.77 -16.00
C PHE A 17 -7.20 30.65 -14.50
N ALA A 18 -8.24 30.29 -13.75
CA ALA A 18 -8.06 29.73 -12.43
C ALA A 18 -7.64 28.27 -12.62
N THR A 19 -6.35 28.03 -12.85
CA THR A 19 -5.78 26.68 -12.76
C THR A 19 -5.78 26.29 -11.29
N THR A 20 -6.86 25.67 -10.83
CA THR A 20 -6.86 24.99 -9.54
C THR A 20 -5.83 23.87 -9.62
N SER A 21 -4.69 24.06 -8.96
CA SER A 21 -3.75 22.95 -8.74
C SER A 21 -4.46 21.93 -7.86
N ILE A 22 -4.80 20.78 -8.43
CA ILE A 22 -5.21 19.61 -7.67
C ILE A 22 -3.92 18.97 -7.16
N PRO A 23 -3.67 18.89 -5.84
CA PRO A 23 -2.60 18.03 -5.34
C PRO A 23 -2.86 16.59 -5.81
N ALA A 24 -1.95 16.06 -6.62
CA ALA A 24 -1.96 14.65 -7.00
C ALA A 24 -1.26 13.86 -5.88
N ASP A 25 -1.99 12.99 -5.20
CA ASP A 25 -1.40 12.09 -4.21
C ASP A 25 -0.54 11.03 -4.92
N VAL A 26 0.73 10.93 -4.51
CA VAL A 26 1.60 9.79 -4.77
C VAL A 26 2.15 9.32 -3.43
N LEU A 27 1.49 8.32 -2.84
CA LEU A 27 1.83 7.75 -1.54
C LEU A 27 1.89 6.22 -1.64
N LEU A 28 2.87 5.71 -2.40
CA LEU A 28 3.18 4.27 -2.48
C LEU A 28 4.68 3.98 -2.36
N ILE A 29 5.56 4.96 -2.60
CA ILE A 29 7.01 4.75 -2.54
C ILE A 29 7.52 4.59 -1.09
N GLU A 30 6.97 5.34 -0.15
CA GLU A 30 7.36 5.25 1.26
C GLU A 30 6.92 3.93 1.89
N GLU A 31 5.74 3.45 1.53
CA GLU A 31 5.18 2.17 1.96
C GLU A 31 6.13 1.00 1.61
N VAL A 32 6.50 0.87 0.32
CA VAL A 32 7.41 -0.20 -0.14
C VAL A 32 8.78 -0.13 0.55
N ARG A 33 9.28 1.07 0.87
CA ARG A 33 10.56 1.24 1.61
C ARG A 33 10.46 0.81 3.07
N GLN A 34 9.32 1.03 3.72
CA GLN A 34 9.11 0.61 5.11
C GLN A 34 8.90 -0.90 5.22
N ALA A 35 8.16 -1.51 4.28
CA ALA A 35 8.00 -2.96 4.19
C ALA A 35 9.36 -3.70 4.15
N GLY A 36 10.34 -3.17 3.40
CA GLY A 36 11.68 -3.73 3.32
C GLY A 36 12.49 -3.71 4.63
N ARG A 37 12.02 -3.03 5.68
CA ARG A 37 12.68 -3.00 7.00
C ARG A 37 12.11 -4.03 7.98
N MET A 38 10.91 -4.56 7.72
CA MET A 38 10.30 -5.56 8.59
C MET A 38 10.95 -6.92 8.35
N LYS A 39 11.32 -7.62 9.44
CA LYS A 39 11.82 -8.99 9.34
C LYS A 39 10.62 -9.90 9.09
N VAL A 40 10.58 -10.49 7.89
CA VAL A 40 9.55 -11.45 7.48
C VAL A 40 10.20 -12.72 6.95
N PRO A 41 9.48 -13.86 6.93
CA PRO A 41 9.96 -15.07 6.29
C PRO A 41 10.30 -14.84 4.81
N GLU A 42 11.45 -15.36 4.39
CA GLU A 42 11.86 -15.37 2.99
C GLU A 42 11.17 -16.52 2.25
N ASN A 43 10.95 -16.34 0.94
CA ASN A 43 10.43 -17.38 0.06
C ASN A 43 11.28 -18.67 0.17
N GLY A 44 10.61 -19.83 0.21
CA GLY A 44 11.25 -21.14 0.36
C GLY A 44 11.66 -21.51 1.79
N THR A 45 11.47 -20.64 2.78
CA THR A 45 11.69 -21.01 4.19
C THR A 45 10.70 -22.10 4.62
N LYS A 46 11.13 -23.08 5.42
CA LYS A 46 10.20 -24.11 5.94
C LYS A 46 9.30 -23.54 7.03
N SER A 47 8.05 -24.01 7.08
CA SER A 47 7.07 -23.64 8.12
C SER A 47 7.58 -23.85 9.55
N ALA A 48 8.36 -24.91 9.79
CA ALA A 48 9.02 -25.16 11.06
C ALA A 48 10.06 -24.08 11.43
N ASP A 49 10.85 -23.62 10.45
CA ASP A 49 11.83 -22.55 10.65
C ASP A 49 11.14 -21.20 10.86
N VAL A 50 10.02 -20.96 10.17
CA VAL A 50 9.18 -19.79 10.40
C VAL A 50 8.67 -19.79 11.85
N ARG A 51 8.07 -20.89 12.30
CA ARG A 51 7.58 -21.02 13.68
C ARG A 51 8.70 -20.85 14.71
N SER A 52 9.89 -21.40 14.44
CA SER A 52 11.06 -21.27 15.31
C SER A 52 11.54 -19.82 15.43
N ARG A 53 11.52 -19.06 14.33
CA ARG A 53 12.03 -17.68 14.28
C ARG A 53 11.01 -16.63 14.72
N PHE A 54 9.72 -16.83 14.40
CA PHE A 54 8.66 -15.84 14.57
C PHE A 54 7.62 -16.22 15.64
N GLY A 55 7.70 -17.43 16.20
CA GLY A 55 6.75 -17.93 17.19
C GLY A 55 5.51 -18.59 16.58
N GLU A 56 4.52 -18.87 17.42
CA GLU A 56 3.24 -19.41 16.96
C GLU A 56 2.41 -18.31 16.28
N PRO A 57 1.74 -18.63 15.16
CA PRO A 57 0.84 -17.69 14.51
C PRO A 57 -0.40 -17.46 15.37
N ALA A 58 -0.99 -16.27 15.25
CA ALA A 58 -2.28 -15.93 15.88
C ALA A 58 -3.42 -16.80 15.33
N LYS A 59 -3.33 -17.19 14.06
CA LYS A 59 -4.32 -18.06 13.42
C LYS A 59 -3.69 -18.92 12.33
N VAL A 60 -4.16 -20.16 12.22
CA VAL A 60 -3.84 -21.08 11.12
C VAL A 60 -5.11 -21.39 10.35
N HIS A 61 -5.11 -21.11 9.06
CA HIS A 61 -6.20 -21.49 8.16
C HIS A 61 -5.94 -22.88 7.57
N GLN A 62 -7.02 -23.60 7.27
CA GLN A 62 -6.91 -24.90 6.64
C GLN A 62 -6.36 -24.78 5.21
N PRO A 63 -5.63 -25.78 4.72
CA PRO A 63 -5.13 -25.79 3.35
C PRO A 63 -6.28 -25.75 2.33
N VAL A 64 -6.10 -25.00 1.25
CA VAL A 64 -7.07 -24.90 0.13
C VAL A 64 -6.36 -25.19 -1.19
N GLY A 65 -7.00 -25.99 -2.06
CA GLY A 65 -6.56 -26.24 -3.44
C GLY A 65 -5.58 -27.41 -3.62
N ASP A 66 -5.13 -27.58 -4.87
CA ASP A 66 -4.06 -28.49 -5.29
C ASP A 66 -3.17 -27.73 -6.30
N PRO A 67 -1.90 -27.37 -5.96
CA PRO A 67 -1.20 -27.70 -4.72
C PRO A 67 -1.82 -27.03 -3.48
N PRO A 68 -1.70 -27.63 -2.29
CA PRO A 68 -2.35 -27.13 -1.08
C PRO A 68 -1.68 -25.85 -0.58
N ILE A 69 -2.47 -24.77 -0.47
CA ILE A 69 -2.00 -23.49 0.08
C ILE A 69 -2.54 -23.29 1.49
N THR A 70 -1.65 -23.13 2.46
CA THR A 70 -1.95 -22.88 3.87
C THR A 70 -1.62 -21.43 4.22
N GLN A 71 -2.51 -20.73 4.92
CA GLN A 71 -2.23 -19.38 5.42
C GLN A 71 -2.05 -19.40 6.93
N TRP A 72 -0.97 -18.79 7.41
CA TRP A 72 -0.80 -18.44 8.83
C TRP A 72 -0.86 -16.92 9.00
N GLU A 73 -1.60 -16.46 9.99
CA GLU A 73 -1.72 -15.04 10.35
C GLU A 73 -0.88 -14.75 11.60
N TYR A 74 -0.02 -13.74 11.51
CA TYR A 74 0.64 -13.08 12.63
C TYR A 74 0.03 -11.70 12.85
N GLU A 75 0.43 -10.99 13.89
CA GLU A 75 -0.16 -9.68 14.24
C GLU A 75 -0.11 -8.68 13.07
N HIS A 76 1.06 -8.55 12.43
CA HIS A 76 1.32 -7.51 11.42
C HIS A 76 1.36 -8.04 9.97
N TRP A 77 1.33 -9.36 9.78
CA TRP A 77 1.50 -9.97 8.46
C TRP A 77 0.94 -11.39 8.40
N SER A 78 0.67 -11.84 7.19
CA SER A 78 0.26 -13.20 6.88
C SER A 78 1.28 -13.87 5.99
N VAL A 79 1.57 -15.15 6.22
CA VAL A 79 2.44 -15.97 5.38
C VAL A 79 1.65 -17.12 4.77
N TYR A 80 1.89 -17.36 3.49
CA TYR A 80 1.28 -18.41 2.70
C TYR A 80 2.32 -19.48 2.43
N PHE A 81 1.96 -20.74 2.66
CA PHE A 81 2.78 -21.90 2.41
C PHE A 81 2.16 -22.73 1.30
N GLU A 82 2.99 -23.17 0.35
CA GLU A 82 2.66 -24.32 -0.49
C GLU A 82 3.32 -25.54 0.15
N TYR A 83 2.54 -26.55 0.52
CA TYR A 83 2.99 -27.62 1.42
C TYR A 83 3.61 -27.05 2.72
N ASP A 84 4.92 -27.21 2.92
CA ASP A 84 5.66 -26.71 4.07
C ASP A 84 6.59 -25.53 3.74
N LEU A 85 6.59 -25.02 2.50
CA LEU A 85 7.50 -23.97 2.04
C LEU A 85 6.78 -22.63 1.91
N VAL A 86 7.41 -21.56 2.38
CA VAL A 86 6.90 -20.20 2.20
C VAL A 86 6.79 -19.88 0.71
N LEU A 87 5.57 -19.57 0.28
CA LEU A 87 5.27 -19.05 -1.05
C LEU A 87 5.38 -17.53 -1.04
N PHE A 88 4.62 -16.84 -0.17
CA PHE A 88 4.65 -15.38 -0.05
C PHE A 88 4.33 -14.92 1.37
N THR A 89 4.86 -13.75 1.74
CA THR A 89 4.49 -13.02 2.95
C THR A 89 3.85 -11.69 2.57
N VAL A 90 2.71 -11.38 3.18
CA VAL A 90 1.90 -10.18 2.91
C VAL A 90 1.72 -9.41 4.21
N LEU A 91 2.11 -8.12 4.21
CA LEU A 91 1.89 -7.24 5.35
C LEU A 91 0.41 -6.86 5.46
N HIS A 92 -0.09 -6.74 6.68
CA HIS A 92 -1.45 -6.26 6.92
C HIS A 92 -1.56 -4.78 6.55
N LYS A 93 -2.73 -4.39 6.04
CA LYS A 93 -3.00 -2.99 5.72
C LYS A 93 -2.90 -2.15 7.00
N GLY A 94 -2.14 -1.07 6.96
CA GLY A 94 -1.90 -0.23 8.14
C GLY A 94 -0.52 -0.40 8.76
N GLU A 95 0.12 -1.55 8.58
CA GLU A 95 1.45 -1.83 9.15
C GLU A 95 2.58 -1.16 8.38
N VAL A 96 2.29 -0.80 7.14
CA VAL A 96 3.26 -0.20 6.22
C VAL A 96 3.07 1.32 6.13
N ILE A 97 2.09 1.86 6.86
CA ILE A 97 1.91 3.30 7.03
C ILE A 97 2.28 3.67 8.47
N ASP A 98 3.48 4.19 8.69
CA ASP A 98 3.64 5.10 9.82
C ASP A 98 2.67 6.26 9.57
N LYS A 99 1.53 6.27 10.28
CA LYS A 99 0.80 7.52 10.50
C LYS A 99 1.75 8.40 11.29
N LYS A 100 2.58 9.17 10.58
CA LYS A 100 3.29 10.29 11.16
C LYS A 100 2.20 11.20 11.73
N THR A 101 2.02 11.10 13.05
CA THR A 101 1.18 12.02 13.80
C THR A 101 1.82 13.39 13.59
N GLU A 102 0.98 14.31 13.09
CA GLU A 102 1.19 15.74 12.78
C GLU A 102 2.59 16.35 13.04
#